data_AF-K3ZK09-F1
#
_entry.id   AF-K3ZK09-F1
#
_cell.length_a   1.000
_cell.length_b   1.000
_cell.length_c   1.000
_cell.angle_alpha   90.00
_cell.angle_beta   90.00
_cell.angle_gamma   90.00
#
_symmetry.space_group_name_H-M   'P 1'
#
loop_
_entity.id
_entity.type
_entity.pdbx_description
1 polymer ?
#
loop_
_entity_poly.entity_id
_entity_poly.type
_entity_poly.pdbx_seq_one_letter_code
_entity_poly.pdbx_strand_id
1 'polypeptide(L)'
;MAGTSFAALSCLFAVALLAATASAAGEKETRLRVFWHDVVSGGPNVSTVVQVAEGPNSNASATGFGSVMVIDDPLTEGPNLTSRLLGRAQGMYVSAGKDSLSLMMAMNFVFVDGAYNGSSLAILGPNPAERKVREMAVVGGTGMFRFAHGYCEARTRWFDARTGDATVEYSIHVRHD
;
A
#
# COMPACT_ATOMS: atom_id res chain seq x y z
N MET A 1 40.01 -64.26 25.18
CA MET A 1 39.15 -63.13 25.61
C MET A 1 39.47 -61.94 24.73
N ALA A 2 38.72 -61.76 23.65
CA ALA A 2 38.79 -60.59 22.79
C ALA A 2 37.39 -60.39 22.20
N GLY A 3 36.80 -59.25 22.50
CA GLY A 3 35.47 -58.87 22.03
C GLY A 3 35.35 -57.37 22.12
N THR A 4 35.69 -56.67 21.04
CA THR A 4 35.37 -55.26 20.84
C THR A 4 34.45 -55.18 19.63
N SER A 5 33.20 -54.78 19.89
CA SER A 5 32.15 -54.61 18.89
C SER A 5 32.36 -53.29 18.14
N PHE A 6 32.57 -53.38 16.83
CA PHE A 6 32.48 -52.27 15.90
C PHE A 6 31.04 -52.21 15.36
N ALA A 7 30.25 -51.26 15.86
CA ALA A 7 29.01 -50.84 15.22
C ALA A 7 28.77 -49.36 15.56
N ALA A 8 29.59 -48.50 14.98
CA ALA A 8 29.39 -47.06 15.00
C ALA A 8 29.12 -46.58 13.57
N LEU A 9 28.28 -45.55 13.45
CA LEU A 9 28.22 -44.64 12.31
C LEU A 9 27.62 -45.19 11.00
N SER A 10 26.31 -45.41 10.95
CA SER A 10 25.60 -45.36 9.65
C SER A 10 24.35 -44.48 9.63
N CYS A 11 23.84 -44.01 10.78
CA CYS A 11 22.60 -43.22 10.81
C CYS A 11 22.79 -41.69 10.94
N LEU A 12 24.01 -41.17 11.04
CA LEU A 12 24.23 -39.71 11.14
C LEU A 12 24.55 -39.00 9.82
N PHE A 13 24.77 -39.73 8.73
CA PHE A 13 25.10 -39.10 7.44
C PHE A 13 23.88 -38.76 6.56
N ALA A 14 22.69 -39.27 6.89
CA ALA A 14 21.48 -38.99 6.11
C ALA A 14 20.72 -37.72 6.54
N VAL A 15 21.01 -37.16 7.72
CA VAL A 15 20.36 -35.91 8.20
C VAL A 15 21.09 -34.64 7.73
N ALA A 16 22.33 -34.77 7.23
CA ALA A 16 23.12 -33.64 6.74
C ALA A 16 22.78 -33.23 5.29
N LEU A 17 21.89 -33.94 4.59
CA LEU A 17 21.51 -33.65 3.20
C LEU A 17 20.06 -33.17 3.05
N LEU A 18 19.54 -32.46 4.05
CA LEU A 18 18.36 -31.61 3.93
C LEU A 18 18.63 -30.15 4.33
N ALA A 19 19.90 -29.73 4.35
CA ALA A 19 20.21 -28.33 4.15
C ALA A 19 20.03 -28.04 2.66
N ALA A 20 18.76 -27.94 2.24
CA ALA A 20 18.44 -27.22 1.02
C ALA A 20 19.10 -25.85 1.18
N THR A 21 20.16 -25.62 0.42
CA THR A 21 20.63 -24.28 0.12
C THR A 21 19.53 -23.63 -0.69
N ALA A 22 18.44 -23.24 -0.01
CA ALA A 22 17.70 -22.07 -0.40
C ALA A 22 18.77 -20.99 -0.46
N SER A 23 19.21 -20.65 -1.67
CA SER A 23 19.84 -19.37 -1.90
C SER A 23 18.89 -18.38 -1.23
N ALA A 24 19.33 -17.80 -0.12
CA ALA A 24 18.64 -16.67 0.47
C ALA A 24 18.73 -15.60 -0.60
N ALA A 25 17.74 -15.57 -1.49
CA ALA A 25 17.55 -14.47 -2.41
C ALA A 25 17.51 -13.25 -1.49
N GLY A 26 18.55 -12.42 -1.57
CA GLY A 26 18.70 -11.29 -0.67
C GLY A 26 17.45 -10.43 -0.75
N GLU A 27 17.02 -9.93 0.40
CA GLU A 27 15.94 -8.96 0.50
C GLU A 27 16.17 -7.81 -0.49
N LYS A 28 15.24 -7.62 -1.43
CA LYS A 28 15.29 -6.59 -2.45
C LYS A 28 14.72 -5.30 -1.89
N GLU A 29 15.37 -4.18 -2.18
CA GLU A 29 14.81 -2.84 -1.94
C GLU A 29 14.25 -2.28 -3.25
N THR A 30 12.98 -1.91 -3.24
CA THR A 30 12.31 -1.24 -4.37
C THR A 30 11.84 0.14 -3.93
N ARG A 31 12.10 1.14 -4.79
CA ARG A 31 11.62 2.51 -4.64
C ARG A 31 10.70 2.85 -5.78
N LEU A 32 9.49 3.30 -5.46
CA LEU A 32 8.47 3.66 -6.45
C LEU A 32 8.06 5.11 -6.26
N ARG A 33 7.68 5.74 -7.36
CA ARG A 33 7.03 7.04 -7.35
C ARG A 33 5.79 6.96 -8.22
N VAL A 34 4.63 7.30 -7.65
CA VAL A 34 3.34 7.28 -8.35
C VAL A 34 2.52 8.51 -7.96
N PHE A 35 1.56 8.87 -8.80
CA PHE A 35 0.58 9.92 -8.53
C PHE A 35 -0.79 9.28 -8.34
N TRP A 36 -1.36 9.47 -7.15
CA TRP A 36 -2.68 9.02 -6.76
C TRP A 36 -3.70 10.14 -7.00
N HIS A 37 -4.81 9.83 -7.65
CA HIS A 37 -5.81 10.82 -8.07
C HIS A 37 -7.17 10.51 -7.45
N ASP A 38 -7.57 11.29 -6.44
CA ASP A 38 -8.93 11.25 -5.88
C ASP A 38 -9.85 12.03 -6.84
N VAL A 39 -10.73 11.33 -7.56
CA VAL A 39 -11.67 11.95 -8.49
C VAL A 39 -13.08 11.84 -7.91
N VAL A 40 -13.48 12.88 -7.18
CA VAL A 40 -14.78 12.99 -6.51
C VAL A 40 -15.82 13.61 -7.45
N SER A 41 -15.41 14.52 -8.32
CA SER A 41 -16.31 15.22 -9.25
C SER A 41 -16.60 14.45 -10.55
N GLY A 42 -17.44 15.04 -11.41
CA GLY A 42 -17.73 14.51 -12.76
C GLY A 42 -18.89 13.51 -12.85
N GLY A 43 -19.51 13.14 -11.72
CA GLY A 43 -20.68 12.26 -11.67
C GLY A 43 -20.35 10.76 -11.80
N PRO A 44 -21.36 9.87 -11.83
CA PRO A 44 -21.19 8.43 -11.62
C PRO A 44 -20.27 7.70 -12.62
N ASN A 45 -20.09 8.25 -13.82
CA ASN A 45 -19.28 7.64 -14.87
C ASN A 45 -17.81 8.08 -14.85
N VAL A 46 -17.48 9.10 -14.05
CA VAL A 46 -16.14 9.71 -14.00
C VAL A 46 -15.53 9.56 -12.61
N SER A 47 -16.35 9.73 -11.57
CA SER A 47 -15.88 9.64 -10.20
C SER A 47 -15.36 8.25 -9.85
N THR A 48 -14.27 8.23 -9.08
CA THR A 48 -13.63 7.02 -8.55
C THR A 48 -13.85 6.84 -7.06
N VAL A 49 -14.70 7.70 -6.46
CA VAL A 49 -14.91 7.81 -5.02
C VAL A 49 -16.41 7.74 -4.73
N VAL A 50 -16.80 6.93 -3.75
CA VAL A 50 -18.19 6.84 -3.29
C VAL A 50 -18.25 6.91 -1.78
N GLN A 51 -19.04 7.83 -1.22
CA GLN A 51 -19.36 7.81 0.20
C GLN A 51 -20.34 6.67 0.49
N VAL A 52 -19.93 5.74 1.35
CA VAL A 52 -20.72 4.52 1.67
C VAL A 52 -21.30 4.53 3.09
N ALA A 53 -20.77 5.37 3.98
CA ALA A 53 -21.31 5.57 5.32
C ALA A 53 -20.93 6.95 5.86
N GLU A 54 -21.75 7.45 6.77
CA GLU A 54 -21.46 8.64 7.57
C GLU A 54 -22.02 8.51 8.98
N GLY A 55 -21.41 9.25 9.91
CA GLY A 55 -21.92 9.40 11.26
C GLY A 55 -23.03 10.46 11.32
N PRO A 56 -23.88 10.44 12.37
CA PRO A 56 -25.00 11.39 12.50
C PRO A 56 -24.62 12.87 12.43
N ASN A 57 -23.38 13.21 12.80
CA ASN A 57 -22.87 14.58 12.85
C ASN A 57 -21.76 14.85 11.82
N SER A 58 -21.55 13.96 10.83
CA SER A 58 -20.47 14.14 9.85
C SER A 58 -20.66 15.41 9.04
N ASN A 59 -21.90 15.75 8.66
CA ASN A 59 -22.22 16.98 7.92
C ASN A 59 -22.00 18.28 8.72
N ALA A 60 -22.04 18.21 10.05
CA ALA A 60 -21.74 19.36 10.93
C ALA A 60 -20.27 19.41 11.35
N SER A 61 -19.49 18.37 11.04
CA SER A 61 -18.08 18.29 11.38
C SER A 61 -17.24 19.04 10.36
N ALA A 62 -16.38 19.95 10.83
CA ALA A 62 -15.41 20.64 9.98
C ALA A 62 -14.42 19.70 9.28
N THR A 63 -14.24 18.48 9.80
CA THR A 63 -13.34 17.45 9.25
C THR A 63 -14.09 16.32 8.56
N GLY A 64 -15.43 16.37 8.51
CA GLY A 64 -16.27 15.27 8.06
C GLY A 64 -16.15 14.02 8.93
N PHE A 65 -15.80 14.17 10.22
CA PHE A 65 -15.54 13.04 11.12
C PHE A 65 -16.64 11.98 11.04
N GLY A 66 -16.24 10.72 10.80
CA GLY A 66 -17.15 9.58 10.66
C GLY A 66 -17.60 9.26 9.22
N SER A 67 -17.24 10.08 8.22
CA SER A 67 -17.47 9.75 6.82
C SER A 67 -16.53 8.65 6.34
N VAL A 68 -17.07 7.69 5.58
CA VAL A 68 -16.36 6.56 4.98
C VAL A 68 -16.50 6.61 3.46
N MET A 69 -15.37 6.69 2.77
CA MET A 69 -15.29 6.70 1.31
C MET A 69 -14.67 5.39 0.81
N VAL A 70 -15.26 4.79 -0.22
CA VAL A 70 -14.64 3.71 -1.01
C VAL A 70 -14.01 4.31 -2.26
N ILE A 71 -12.84 3.82 -2.62
CA ILE A 71 -12.04 4.33 -3.74
C ILE A 71 -11.62 3.22 -4.71
N ASP A 72 -11.57 3.59 -5.99
CA ASP A 72 -10.84 2.90 -7.06
C ASP A 72 -10.04 3.94 -7.85
N ASP A 73 -9.04 4.55 -7.23
CA ASP A 73 -8.38 5.73 -7.79
C ASP A 73 -7.25 5.38 -8.76
N PRO A 74 -7.05 6.15 -9.85
CA PRO A 74 -5.92 5.94 -10.75
C PRO A 74 -4.58 6.20 -10.06
N LEU A 75 -3.60 5.35 -10.35
CA LEU A 75 -2.19 5.59 -10.05
C LEU A 75 -1.46 5.83 -11.37
N THR A 76 -0.88 7.01 -11.57
CA THR A 76 -0.19 7.35 -12.83
C THR A 76 1.28 7.71 -12.60
N GLU A 77 2.03 7.74 -13.71
CA GLU A 77 3.47 8.07 -13.73
C GLU A 77 3.75 9.57 -13.52
N GLY A 78 2.77 10.43 -13.78
CA GLY A 78 2.92 11.89 -13.73
C GLY A 78 1.75 12.57 -13.02
N PRO A 79 1.85 13.86 -12.70
CA PRO A 79 0.79 14.56 -11.97
C PRO A 79 -0.49 14.79 -12.78
N ASN A 80 -0.48 14.54 -14.10
CA ASN A 80 -1.66 14.69 -14.95
C ASN A 80 -2.45 13.39 -14.96
N LEU A 81 -3.78 13.48 -14.80
CA LEU A 81 -4.66 12.29 -14.82
C LEU A 81 -4.56 11.48 -16.13
N THR A 82 -4.19 12.14 -17.23
CA THR A 82 -4.00 11.51 -18.55
C THR A 82 -2.59 10.92 -18.76
N SER A 83 -1.70 11.00 -17.77
CA SER A 83 -0.41 10.33 -17.80
C SER A 83 -0.56 8.81 -17.82
N ARG A 84 0.52 8.10 -18.15
CA ARG A 84 0.52 6.64 -18.22
C ARG A 84 0.00 6.04 -16.91
N LEU A 85 -1.03 5.20 -17.02
CA LEU A 85 -1.62 4.48 -15.90
C LEU A 85 -0.66 3.36 -15.47
N LEU A 86 -0.30 3.34 -14.19
CA LEU A 86 0.57 2.34 -13.58
C LEU A 86 -0.23 1.30 -12.78
N GLY A 87 -1.39 1.69 -12.26
CA GLY A 87 -2.18 0.87 -11.35
C GLY A 87 -3.42 1.60 -10.86
N ARG A 88 -4.08 1.00 -9.86
CA ARG A 88 -5.19 1.61 -9.13
C ARG A 88 -4.99 1.48 -7.63
N ALA A 89 -5.44 2.48 -6.88
CA ALA A 89 -5.56 2.41 -5.44
C ALA A 89 -6.98 2.02 -5.07
N GLN A 90 -7.13 0.82 -4.50
CA GLN A 90 -8.42 0.21 -4.21
C GLN A 90 -8.58 0.00 -2.71
N GLY A 91 -9.67 0.50 -2.14
CA GLY A 91 -9.94 0.36 -0.71
C GLY A 91 -10.85 1.44 -0.19
N MET A 92 -10.52 1.98 0.98
CA MET A 92 -11.30 3.03 1.62
C MET A 92 -10.43 4.00 2.39
N TYR A 93 -10.98 5.18 2.63
CA TYR A 93 -10.50 6.09 3.65
C TYR A 93 -11.64 6.58 4.54
N VAL A 94 -11.29 6.87 5.80
CA VAL A 94 -12.25 7.33 6.81
C VAL A 94 -11.78 8.67 7.35
N SER A 95 -12.66 9.66 7.42
CA SER A 95 -12.42 10.89 8.19
C SER A 95 -12.37 10.56 9.68
N ALA A 96 -11.16 10.32 10.20
CA ALA A 96 -10.93 9.77 11.53
C ALA A 96 -10.36 10.80 12.53
N GLY A 97 -9.95 11.97 12.06
CA GLY A 97 -9.52 13.09 12.89
C GLY A 97 -10.71 13.93 13.35
N LYS A 98 -10.95 13.99 14.66
CA LYS A 98 -12.03 14.80 15.23
C LYS A 98 -11.70 16.29 15.23
N ASP A 99 -10.45 16.63 15.57
CA ASP A 99 -10.01 18.02 15.79
C ASP A 99 -9.13 18.56 14.65
N SER A 100 -8.73 17.71 13.69
CA SER A 100 -7.95 18.08 12.51
C SER A 100 -8.28 17.13 11.35
N LEU A 101 -8.10 17.58 10.10
CA LEU A 101 -8.38 16.76 8.93
C LEU A 101 -7.34 15.63 8.80
N SER A 102 -7.64 14.50 9.43
CA SER A 102 -6.85 13.27 9.35
C SER A 102 -7.71 12.13 8.87
N LEU A 103 -7.29 11.54 7.74
CA LEU A 103 -7.92 10.36 7.21
C LEU A 103 -7.24 9.11 7.81
N MET A 104 -7.96 8.01 7.93
CA MET A 104 -7.38 6.68 8.07
C MET A 104 -7.43 6.02 6.69
N MET A 105 -6.28 5.71 6.11
CA MET A 105 -6.20 5.03 4.81
C MET A 105 -6.13 3.52 5.05
N ALA A 106 -6.95 2.76 4.33
CA ALA A 106 -6.86 1.30 4.24
C ALA A 106 -7.08 0.89 2.79
N MET A 107 -5.98 0.72 2.04
CA MET A 107 -6.03 0.56 0.59
C MET A 107 -4.90 -0.30 0.06
N ASN A 108 -5.09 -0.83 -1.14
CA ASN A 108 -4.08 -1.55 -1.89
C ASN A 108 -3.70 -0.76 -3.15
N PHE A 109 -2.42 -0.59 -3.42
CA PHE A 109 -1.94 -0.16 -4.73
C PHE A 109 -1.78 -1.40 -5.60
N VAL A 110 -2.68 -1.57 -6.56
CA VAL A 110 -2.75 -2.70 -7.49
C VAL A 110 -2.15 -2.28 -8.83
N PHE A 111 -0.97 -2.78 -9.15
CA PHE A 111 -0.24 -2.40 -10.36
C PHE A 111 -0.75 -3.19 -11.57
N VAL A 112 -0.93 -2.51 -12.71
CA VAL A 112 -1.50 -3.09 -13.95
C VAL A 112 -0.59 -2.92 -15.16
N ASP A 113 0.57 -2.27 -14.98
CA ASP A 113 1.52 -1.99 -16.04
C ASP A 113 2.98 -2.13 -15.56
N GLY A 114 3.91 -2.26 -16.51
CA GLY A 114 5.34 -2.32 -16.27
C GLY A 114 5.79 -3.56 -15.50
N ALA A 115 6.94 -3.43 -14.81
CA ALA A 115 7.60 -4.54 -14.12
C ALA A 115 6.76 -5.13 -12.96
N TYR A 116 5.79 -4.37 -12.44
CA TYR A 116 5.02 -4.75 -11.25
C TYR A 116 3.60 -5.22 -11.58
N ASN A 117 3.25 -5.33 -12.86
CA ASN A 117 1.92 -5.75 -13.30
C ASN A 117 1.44 -7.03 -12.58
N GLY A 118 0.23 -6.97 -12.02
CA GLY A 118 -0.38 -8.07 -11.26
C GLY A 118 0.08 -8.19 -9.81
N SER A 119 1.01 -7.33 -9.36
CA SER A 119 1.45 -7.25 -7.97
C SER A 119 0.71 -6.14 -7.22
N SER A 120 0.70 -6.20 -5.89
CA SER A 120 0.12 -5.11 -5.08
C SER A 120 0.90 -4.81 -3.81
N LEU A 121 0.71 -3.61 -3.27
CA LEU A 121 1.17 -3.18 -1.96
C LEU A 121 -0.02 -2.79 -1.09
N ALA A 122 -0.06 -3.28 0.15
CA ALA A 122 -1.08 -2.93 1.14
C ALA A 122 -0.59 -1.76 2.00
N ILE A 123 -1.39 -0.70 2.08
CA ILE A 123 -1.09 0.52 2.81
C ILE A 123 -2.15 0.73 3.89
N LEU A 124 -1.71 0.91 5.13
CA LEU A 124 -2.56 1.19 6.27
C LEU A 124 -1.91 2.26 7.15
N GLY A 125 -2.65 3.32 7.45
CA GLY A 125 -2.14 4.32 8.39
C GLY A 125 -2.92 5.63 8.42
N PRO A 126 -2.57 6.51 9.38
CA PRO A 126 -3.11 7.86 9.43
C PRO A 126 -2.52 8.73 8.32
N ASN A 127 -3.38 9.52 7.69
CA ASN A 127 -3.06 10.47 6.64
C ASN A 127 -3.54 11.87 7.08
N PRO A 128 -2.75 12.58 7.91
CA PRO A 128 -3.07 13.93 8.37
C PRO A 128 -2.90 14.91 7.20
N ALA A 129 -3.97 15.14 6.43
CA ALA A 129 -3.96 15.77 5.11
C ALA A 129 -3.35 17.18 5.10
N GLU A 130 -3.46 17.89 6.22
CA GLU A 130 -2.90 19.24 6.43
C GLU A 130 -1.37 19.27 6.48
N ARG A 131 -0.71 18.13 6.75
CA ARG A 131 0.76 18.06 6.76
C ARG A 131 1.31 18.01 5.34
N LYS A 132 2.44 18.71 5.14
CA LYS A 132 3.17 18.75 3.86
C LYS A 132 3.67 17.37 3.42
N VAL A 133 4.06 16.53 4.38
CA VAL A 133 4.55 15.17 4.17
C VAL A 133 3.87 14.25 5.16
N ARG A 134 3.34 13.13 4.67
CA ARG A 134 2.52 12.20 5.44
C ARG A 134 3.08 10.80 5.22
N GLU A 135 3.56 10.18 6.28
CA GLU A 135 4.10 8.84 6.22
C GLU A 135 3.01 7.82 6.58
N MET A 136 2.89 6.76 5.79
CA MET A 136 2.01 5.62 6.07
C MET A 136 2.78 4.32 5.88
N ALA A 137 2.42 3.30 6.65
CA ALA A 137 3.09 2.01 6.58
C ALA A 137 2.65 1.23 5.34
N VAL A 138 3.62 0.61 4.67
CA VAL A 138 3.36 -0.52 3.78
C VAL A 138 3.40 -1.78 4.65
N VAL A 139 2.23 -2.39 4.82
CA VAL A 139 2.01 -3.50 5.77
C VAL A 139 2.06 -4.88 5.12
N GLY A 140 2.19 -4.93 3.79
CA GLY A 140 2.23 -6.17 3.04
C GLY A 140 2.29 -5.94 1.53
N GLY A 141 2.38 -7.04 0.78
CA GLY A 141 2.26 -7.02 -0.67
C GLY A 141 2.01 -8.41 -1.27
N THR A 142 1.66 -8.43 -2.54
CA THR A 142 1.38 -9.65 -3.31
C THR A 142 2.22 -9.69 -4.59
N GLY A 143 2.29 -10.85 -5.26
CA GLY A 143 3.07 -11.01 -6.48
C GLY A 143 4.56 -10.79 -6.23
N MET A 144 5.16 -9.88 -7.00
CA MET A 144 6.57 -9.48 -6.85
C MET A 144 6.89 -8.87 -5.49
N PHE A 145 5.88 -8.32 -4.80
CA PHE A 145 6.01 -7.70 -3.49
C PHE A 145 5.64 -8.65 -2.35
N ARG A 146 5.80 -9.96 -2.53
CA ARG A 146 5.58 -10.91 -1.43
C ARG A 146 6.54 -10.60 -0.28
N PHE A 147 6.01 -10.65 0.94
CA PHE A 147 6.72 -10.27 2.17
C PHE A 147 7.12 -8.79 2.24
N ALA A 148 6.50 -7.94 1.40
CA ALA A 148 6.78 -6.52 1.41
C ALA A 148 6.47 -5.85 2.75
N HIS A 149 7.41 -5.05 3.23
CA HIS A 149 7.21 -4.13 4.34
C HIS A 149 8.01 -2.84 4.09
N GLY A 150 7.55 -1.74 4.67
CA GLY A 150 8.20 -0.45 4.50
C GLY A 150 7.24 0.71 4.75
N TYR A 151 7.42 1.80 4.01
CA TYR A 151 6.63 3.02 4.19
C TYR A 151 6.41 3.74 2.87
N CYS A 152 5.42 4.63 2.84
CA CYS A 152 5.25 5.60 1.79
C CYS A 152 5.13 7.01 2.36
N GLU A 153 5.72 7.98 1.66
CA GLU A 153 5.52 9.40 1.89
C GLU A 153 4.53 9.97 0.86
N ALA A 154 3.45 10.56 1.33
CA ALA A 154 2.45 11.23 0.51
C ALA A 154 2.59 12.77 0.59
N ARG A 155 2.50 13.43 -0.55
CA ARG A 155 2.56 14.90 -0.70
C ARG A 155 1.45 15.39 -1.62
N THR A 156 0.54 16.21 -1.12
CA THR A 156 -0.51 16.80 -1.96
C THR A 156 0.12 17.76 -2.97
N ARG A 157 -0.12 17.52 -4.26
CA ARG A 157 0.36 18.35 -5.37
C ARG A 157 -0.69 19.35 -5.82
N TRP A 158 -1.96 18.94 -5.77
CA TRP A 158 -3.11 19.76 -6.11
C TRP A 158 -4.32 19.27 -5.32
N PHE A 159 -5.21 20.20 -4.96
CA PHE A 159 -6.45 19.93 -4.24
C PHE A 159 -7.48 21.00 -4.58
N ASP A 160 -8.69 20.59 -4.96
CA ASP A 160 -9.84 21.47 -5.08
C ASP A 160 -10.76 21.31 -3.86
N ALA A 161 -10.77 22.31 -2.98
CA ALA A 161 -11.59 22.29 -1.77
C ALA A 161 -13.10 22.34 -2.03
N ARG A 162 -13.56 22.66 -3.25
CA ARG A 162 -14.98 22.69 -3.59
C ARG A 162 -15.51 21.31 -3.96
N THR A 163 -14.71 20.53 -4.66
CA THR A 163 -15.12 19.21 -5.15
C THR A 163 -14.57 18.07 -4.30
N GLY A 164 -13.44 18.28 -3.63
CA GLY A 164 -12.67 17.23 -2.96
C GLY A 164 -11.62 16.59 -3.86
N ASP A 165 -11.55 16.95 -5.15
CA ASP A 165 -10.60 16.33 -6.07
C ASP A 165 -9.16 16.61 -5.65
N ALA A 166 -8.30 15.59 -5.73
CA ALA A 166 -6.92 15.70 -5.29
C ALA A 166 -5.95 14.95 -6.21
N THR A 167 -4.73 15.47 -6.31
CA THR A 167 -3.59 14.71 -6.84
C THR A 167 -2.49 14.68 -5.79
N VAL A 168 -2.08 13.48 -5.42
CA VAL A 168 -1.12 13.23 -4.35
C VAL A 168 0.05 12.41 -4.90
N GLU A 169 1.25 12.94 -4.72
CA GLU A 169 2.47 12.21 -5.06
C GLU A 169 2.82 11.26 -3.91
N TYR A 170 3.07 9.99 -4.24
CA TYR A 170 3.53 8.96 -3.31
C TYR A 170 4.95 8.54 -3.67
N SER A 171 5.86 8.61 -2.70
CA SER A 171 7.19 7.98 -2.73
C SER A 171 7.15 6.76 -1.83
N ILE A 172 7.37 5.57 -2.38
CA ILE A 172 7.19 4.28 -1.69
C ILE A 172 8.54 3.59 -1.56
N HIS A 173 8.87 3.15 -0.36
CA HIS A 173 10.11 2.44 -0.04
C HIS A 173 9.75 1.10 0.58
N VAL A 174 10.03 0.00 -0.13
CA VAL A 174 9.66 -1.34 0.31
C VAL A 174 10.84 -2.30 0.22
N ARG A 175 10.89 -3.21 1.18
CA ARG A 175 11.75 -4.39 1.16
C ARG A 175 10.92 -5.65 0.98
N HIS A 176 11.35 -6.56 0.12
CA HIS A 176 10.59 -7.77 -0.25
C HIS A 176 11.51 -8.88 -0.79
N ASP A 177 10.96 -10.08 -0.99
CA ASP A 177 11.71 -11.26 -1.51
C ASP A 177 11.90 -11.24 -3.04
#